data_AF-A0A2E8GH12-F1
#
_entry.id   AF-A0A2E8GH12-F1
#
_cell.length_a   1.000
_cell.length_b   1.000
_cell.length_c   1.000
_cell.angle_alpha   90.00
_cell.angle_beta   90.00
_cell.angle_gamma   90.00
#
_symmetry.space_group_name_H-M   'P 1'
#
loop_
_entity.id
_entity.type
_entity.pdbx_description
1 polymer ?
#
loop_
_entity_poly.entity_id
_entity_poly.type
_entity_poly.pdbx_seq_one_letter_code
_entity_poly.pdbx_strand_id
1 'polypeptide(L)'
;MNTTTVSEEEGHQQHHDHGLSDFGYIKVAVILAVLTALEVATYFFDFGVVETPSLLILMVVKFQIVVSYFMHLKFDSKIFTYLFLTGLILAMLVFAAMATSMAFWQNPSGCDASTFC
;
A
#
# COMPACT_ATOMS: atom_id res chain seq x y z
N MET A 1 -1.71 19.00 -60.88
CA MET A 1 -1.36 17.56 -60.89
C MET A 1 0.16 17.48 -60.88
N ASN A 2 0.92 17.16 -59.84
CA ASN A 2 0.68 16.81 -58.44
C ASN A 2 1.75 17.55 -57.60
N THR A 3 1.35 18.31 -56.59
CA THR A 3 2.28 18.78 -55.57
C THR A 3 2.22 17.77 -54.43
N THR A 4 3.18 16.86 -54.40
CA THR A 4 3.57 16.15 -53.18
C THR A 4 4.00 17.21 -52.16
N THR A 5 3.10 17.56 -51.26
CA THR A 5 3.44 18.24 -50.02
C THR A 5 4.27 17.26 -49.20
N VAL A 6 5.58 17.45 -49.28
CA VAL A 6 6.51 16.99 -48.26
C VAL A 6 6.02 17.57 -46.95
N SER A 7 5.65 16.69 -46.02
CA SER A 7 5.29 17.05 -44.66
C SER A 7 6.57 17.49 -43.94
N GLU A 8 6.96 18.74 -44.15
CA GLU A 8 7.79 19.49 -43.22
C GLU A 8 6.92 19.82 -42.01
N GLU A 9 6.91 18.92 -41.04
CA GLU A 9 6.42 19.20 -39.68
C GLU A 9 7.63 19.47 -38.78
N GLU A 10 8.31 20.59 -39.04
CA GLU A 10 9.03 21.30 -37.99
C GLU A 10 8.14 22.47 -37.55
N GLY A 11 7.41 22.28 -36.45
CA GLY A 11 6.45 23.25 -35.97
C GLY A 11 6.10 23.04 -34.50
N HIS A 12 6.93 23.62 -33.63
CA HIS A 12 6.67 23.90 -32.21
C HIS A 12 6.78 22.76 -31.19
N GLN A 13 7.98 22.74 -30.61
CA GLN A 13 8.18 22.62 -29.16
C GLN A 13 7.04 23.32 -28.39
N GLN A 14 6.13 22.54 -27.81
CA GLN A 14 5.30 22.98 -26.70
C GLN A 14 5.79 22.26 -25.44
N HIS A 15 6.45 23.04 -24.58
CA HIS A 15 6.61 22.77 -23.16
C HIS A 15 5.29 22.25 -22.56
N HIS A 16 5.21 20.96 -22.27
CA HIS A 16 4.26 20.42 -21.30
C HIS A 16 5.03 20.00 -20.03
N ASP A 17 5.68 20.98 -19.42
CA ASP A 17 6.02 20.97 -18.00
C ASP A 17 4.74 21.22 -17.18
N HIS A 18 3.77 20.29 -17.16
CA HIS A 18 2.66 20.36 -16.19
C HIS A 18 2.09 18.97 -15.88
N GLY A 19 2.41 18.47 -14.68
CA GLY A 19 1.63 17.44 -13.99
C GLY A 19 1.99 16.00 -14.35
N LEU A 20 2.61 15.32 -13.40
CA LEU A 20 2.67 13.87 -13.25
C LEU A 20 1.26 13.24 -13.35
N SER A 21 0.82 13.00 -14.59
CA SER A 21 -0.33 12.21 -15.05
C SER A 21 -1.29 11.68 -13.97
N ASP A 22 -2.39 12.40 -13.73
CA ASP A 22 -3.56 11.94 -12.96
C ASP A 22 -4.03 10.53 -13.37
N PHE A 23 -3.83 10.15 -14.64
CA PHE A 23 -4.17 8.82 -15.15
C PHE A 23 -3.43 7.68 -14.43
N GLY A 24 -2.20 7.91 -13.95
CA GLY A 24 -1.47 6.91 -13.16
C GLY A 24 -2.14 6.60 -11.82
N TYR A 25 -2.62 7.65 -11.15
CA TYR A 25 -3.33 7.55 -9.88
C TYR A 25 -4.67 6.85 -10.01
N ILE A 26 -5.45 7.19 -11.03
CA ILE A 26 -6.73 6.51 -11.33
C ILE A 26 -6.49 5.02 -11.54
N LYS A 27 -5.43 4.63 -12.27
CA LYS A 27 -5.14 3.21 -12.53
C LYS A 27 -4.83 2.43 -11.25
N VAL A 28 -4.09 3.03 -10.32
CA VAL A 28 -3.83 2.42 -8.99
C VAL A 28 -5.11 2.34 -8.15
N ALA A 29 -5.99 3.35 -8.23
CA ALA A 29 -7.31 3.32 -7.59
C ALA A 29 -8.14 2.13 -8.03
N VAL A 30 -8.19 1.88 -9.34
CA VAL A 30 -8.93 0.75 -9.90
C VAL A 30 -8.33 -0.58 -9.42
N ILE A 31 -7.00 -0.73 -9.37
CA ILE A 31 -6.35 -1.93 -8.85
C ILE A 31 -6.73 -2.17 -7.38
N LEU A 32 -6.73 -1.11 -6.56
CA LEU A 32 -7.12 -1.17 -5.15
C LEU A 32 -8.60 -1.52 -4.96
N ALA A 33 -9.46 -0.98 -5.81
CA ALA A 33 -10.88 -1.32 -5.85
C ALA A 33 -11.08 -2.80 -6.20
N VAL A 34 -10.36 -3.32 -7.20
CA VAL A 34 -10.42 -4.74 -7.59
C VAL A 34 -9.91 -5.65 -6.47
N LEU A 35 -8.80 -5.30 -5.80
CA LEU A 35 -8.32 -6.05 -4.64
C LEU A 35 -9.34 -6.06 -3.49
N THR A 36 -10.16 -5.01 -3.37
CA THR A 36 -11.21 -4.90 -2.36
C THR A 36 -12.47 -5.66 -2.75
N ALA A 37 -12.84 -5.65 -4.03
CA ALA A 37 -13.87 -6.52 -4.55
C ALA A 37 -13.49 -8.01 -4.41
N LEU A 38 -12.21 -8.36 -4.63
CA LEU A 38 -11.70 -9.73 -4.41
C LEU A 38 -11.79 -10.15 -2.94
N GLU A 39 -11.41 -9.28 -2.00
CA GLU A 39 -11.57 -9.55 -0.55
C GLU A 39 -13.04 -9.78 -0.17
N VAL A 40 -13.94 -8.92 -0.66
CA VAL A 40 -15.37 -9.10 -0.40
C VAL A 40 -15.90 -10.35 -1.09
N ALA A 41 -15.41 -10.69 -2.29
CA ALA A 41 -15.79 -11.92 -2.99
C ALA A 41 -15.32 -13.18 -2.25
N THR A 42 -14.17 -13.14 -1.56
CA THR A 42 -13.73 -14.25 -0.71
C THR A 42 -14.62 -14.47 0.52
N TYR A 43 -15.37 -13.47 0.98
CA TYR A 43 -16.43 -13.69 1.99
C TYR A 43 -17.63 -14.48 1.44
N PHE A 44 -17.87 -14.42 0.13
CA PHE A 44 -18.98 -15.15 -0.50
C PHE A 44 -18.59 -16.58 -0.93
N PHE A 45 -17.30 -16.84 -1.11
CA PHE A 45 -16.76 -18.16 -1.47
C PHE A 45 -15.94 -18.72 -0.30
N ASP A 46 -16.47 -19.73 0.37
CA ASP A 46 -15.84 -20.37 1.54
C ASP A 46 -14.53 -21.09 1.14
N PHE A 47 -13.38 -20.47 1.47
CA PHE A 47 -12.05 -21.06 1.29
C PHE A 47 -11.51 -21.72 2.57
N GLY A 48 -12.36 -21.92 3.59
CA GLY A 48 -12.01 -22.59 4.84
C GLY A 48 -10.84 -21.90 5.57
N VAL A 49 -9.95 -22.69 6.17
CA VAL A 49 -8.86 -22.24 7.08
C VAL A 49 -7.86 -21.25 6.44
N VAL A 50 -7.86 -21.12 5.12
CA VAL A 50 -6.93 -20.23 4.38
C VAL A 50 -7.49 -18.82 4.21
N GLU A 51 -8.79 -18.63 4.47
CA GLU A 51 -9.46 -17.33 4.39
C GLU A 51 -8.78 -16.32 5.33
N THR A 52 -8.70 -16.63 6.62
CA THR A 52 -8.11 -15.76 7.67
C THR A 52 -6.69 -15.22 7.35
N PRO A 53 -5.69 -16.06 7.02
CA PRO A 53 -4.36 -15.54 6.67
C PRO A 53 -4.36 -14.78 5.34
N SER A 54 -5.19 -15.16 4.38
CA SER A 54 -5.26 -14.47 3.08
C SER A 54 -5.80 -13.05 3.19
N LEU A 55 -6.83 -12.81 4.01
CA LEU A 55 -7.37 -11.48 4.28
C LEU A 55 -6.34 -10.59 4.99
N LEU A 56 -5.59 -11.15 5.94
CA LEU A 56 -4.53 -10.43 6.65
C LEU A 56 -3.42 -9.96 5.69
N ILE A 57 -3.02 -10.83 4.75
CA ILE A 57 -2.04 -10.47 3.71
C ILE A 57 -2.58 -9.37 2.79
N LEU A 58 -3.84 -9.49 2.34
CA LEU A 58 -4.48 -8.48 1.49
C LEU A 58 -4.58 -7.11 2.19
N MET A 59 -4.82 -7.07 3.50
CA MET A 59 -4.80 -5.84 4.31
C MET A 59 -3.43 -5.16 4.28
N VAL A 60 -2.35 -5.91 4.50
CA VAL A 60 -0.99 -5.36 4.46
C VAL A 60 -0.64 -4.85 3.06
N VAL A 61 -0.97 -5.62 2.02
CA VAL A 61 -0.71 -5.24 0.63
C VAL A 61 -1.46 -3.96 0.26
N LYS A 62 -2.75 -3.87 0.57
CA LYS A 62 -3.55 -2.67 0.32
C LYS A 62 -3.00 -1.47 1.05
N PHE A 63 -2.65 -1.64 2.33
CA PHE A 63 -2.05 -0.58 3.13
C PHE A 63 -0.77 -0.03 2.48
N GLN A 64 0.13 -0.91 2.01
CA GLN A 64 1.36 -0.47 1.34
C GLN A 64 1.11 0.28 0.04
N ILE A 65 0.14 -0.16 -0.78
CA ILE A 65 -0.23 0.51 -2.02
C ILE A 65 -0.85 1.88 -1.73
N VAL A 66 -1.73 1.99 -0.73
CA VAL A 66 -2.37 3.26 -0.32
C VAL A 66 -1.32 4.26 0.16
N VAL A 67 -0.40 3.84 1.03
CA VAL A 67 0.68 4.71 1.53
C VAL A 67 1.59 5.17 0.40
N SER A 68 2.03 4.25 -0.46
CA SER A 68 3.00 4.58 -1.51
C SER A 68 2.42 5.47 -2.62
N TYR A 69 1.16 5.25 -3.00
CA TYR A 69 0.52 5.96 -4.10
C TYR A 69 -0.42 7.06 -3.62
N PHE A 70 -1.45 6.76 -2.82
CA PHE A 70 -2.48 7.73 -2.44
C PHE A 70 -2.02 8.81 -1.45
N MET A 71 -0.98 8.56 -0.65
CA MET A 71 -0.37 9.61 0.19
C MET A 71 0.69 10.45 -0.54
N HIS A 72 0.82 10.35 -1.87
CA HIS A 72 1.72 11.19 -2.69
C HIS A 72 3.23 10.99 -2.41
N LEU A 73 3.61 9.98 -1.62
CA LEU A 73 4.97 9.71 -1.15
C LEU A 73 5.99 9.32 -2.23
N LYS A 74 5.54 8.72 -3.34
CA LYS A 74 6.42 8.37 -4.47
C LYS A 74 6.84 9.59 -5.30
N PHE A 75 6.02 10.65 -5.29
CA PHE A 75 6.27 11.87 -6.05
C PHE A 75 6.75 13.03 -5.18
N ASP A 76 6.66 12.90 -3.86
CA ASP A 76 7.28 13.81 -2.88
C ASP A 76 8.69 13.34 -2.45
N SER A 77 9.44 14.24 -1.83
CA SER A 77 10.73 13.99 -1.22
C SER A 77 10.70 12.79 -0.25
N LYS A 78 11.80 12.02 -0.23
CA LYS A 78 11.94 10.83 0.64
C LYS A 78 11.69 11.12 2.13
N ILE A 79 11.71 12.39 2.54
CA ILE A 79 11.44 12.84 3.91
C ILE A 79 10.08 12.36 4.43
N PHE A 80 9.01 12.48 3.63
CA PHE A 80 7.68 12.06 4.10
C PHE A 80 7.56 10.53 4.17
N THR A 81 8.30 9.81 3.32
CA THR A 81 8.37 8.35 3.39
C THR A 81 9.09 7.92 4.67
N TYR A 82 10.19 8.60 5.03
CA TYR A 82 10.90 8.33 6.28
C TYR A 82 10.06 8.68 7.51
N LEU A 83 9.35 9.82 7.54
CA LEU A 83 8.49 10.17 8.68
C LEU A 83 7.33 9.20 8.87
N PHE A 84 6.72 8.72 7.79
CA PHE A 84 5.68 7.71 7.88
C PHE A 84 6.25 6.37 8.38
N LEU A 85 7.41 5.96 7.86
CA LEU A 85 8.05 4.70 8.25
C LEU A 85 8.54 4.73 9.70
N THR A 86 9.12 5.84 10.17
CA THR A 86 9.51 5.99 11.58
C THR A 86 8.28 5.98 12.49
N GLY A 87 7.18 6.61 12.09
CA GLY A 87 5.89 6.52 12.77
C GLY A 87 5.34 5.09 12.84
N LEU A 88 5.41 4.34 11.74
CA LEU A 88 5.02 2.92 11.68
C LEU A 88 5.88 2.05 12.62
N ILE A 89 7.19 2.23 12.61
CA ILE A 89 8.13 1.50 13.48
C ILE A 89 7.88 1.86 14.94
N LEU A 90 7.67 3.14 15.25
CA LEU A 90 7.35 3.59 16.60
C LEU A 90 6.02 3.00 17.07
N ALA A 91 4.99 3.00 16.23
CA ALA A 91 3.70 2.39 16.54
C ALA A 91 3.85 0.88 16.84
N MET A 92 4.60 0.15 16.00
CA MET A 92 4.92 -1.26 16.23
C MET A 92 5.67 -1.49 17.54
N LEU A 93 6.64 -0.64 17.86
CA LEU A 93 7.39 -0.73 19.12
C LEU A 93 6.50 -0.46 20.34
N VAL A 94 5.65 0.58 20.29
CA VAL A 94 4.73 0.89 21.40
C VAL A 94 3.71 -0.23 21.59
N PHE A 95 3.15 -0.78 20.51
CA PHE A 95 2.25 -1.93 20.58
C PHE A 95 2.95 -3.17 21.12
N ALA A 96 4.18 -3.46 20.66
CA ALA A 96 4.95 -4.57 21.17
C ALA A 96 5.30 -4.39 22.66
N ALA A 97 5.71 -3.18 23.07
CA ALA A 97 6.00 -2.86 24.47
C ALA A 97 4.75 -2.95 25.36
N MET A 98 3.59 -2.53 24.85
CA MET A 98 2.32 -2.70 25.56
C MET A 98 1.91 -4.16 25.64
N ALA A 99 2.07 -4.93 24.56
CA ALA A 99 1.76 -6.36 24.54
C ALA A 99 2.68 -7.15 25.48
N THR A 100 3.98 -6.85 25.50
CA THR A 100 4.92 -7.47 26.46
C THR A 100 4.68 -7.01 27.88
N SER A 101 4.31 -5.75 28.10
CA SER A 101 3.91 -5.26 29.43
C SER A 101 2.68 -6.01 29.94
N MET A 102 1.64 -6.16 29.12
CA MET A 102 0.45 -6.94 29.48
C MET A 102 0.77 -8.42 29.69
N ALA A 103 1.59 -9.03 28.83
CA ALA A 103 2.01 -10.43 29.00
C ALA A 103 2.87 -10.63 30.27
N PHE A 104 3.77 -9.70 30.57
CA PHE A 104 4.63 -9.71 31.75
C PHE A 104 3.81 -9.47 33.04
N TRP A 105 2.81 -8.59 32.98
CA TRP A 105 1.94 -8.28 34.12
C TRP A 105 0.84 -9.32 34.35
N GLN A 106 0.49 -10.11 33.32
CA GLN A 106 -0.38 -11.27 33.47
C GLN A 106 0.35 -12.53 33.95
N ASN A 107 1.69 -12.59 33.95
CA ASN A 107 2.45 -13.77 34.36
C ASN A 107 3.59 -13.46 35.36
N PRO A 108 3.29 -13.17 36.64
CA PRO A 108 4.29 -12.79 37.65
C PRO A 108 5.24 -13.90 38.13
N SER A 109 5.08 -15.14 37.66
CA SER A 109 6.02 -16.25 37.90
C SER A 109 6.47 -16.82 36.57
N GLY A 110 7.79 -16.78 36.32
CA GLY A 110 8.41 -17.13 35.04
C GLY A 110 8.07 -18.52 34.51
N CYS A 111 8.22 -18.63 33.18
CA CYS A 111 8.13 -19.84 32.38
C CYS A 111 6.74 -20.48 32.24
N ASP A 112 6.07 -20.18 31.12
CA ASP A 112 5.59 -21.24 30.23
C ASP A 112 5.78 -20.81 28.78
N ALA A 113 6.99 -21.07 28.26
CA ALA A 113 7.32 -20.98 26.85
C ALA A 113 6.96 -22.28 26.10
N SER A 114 6.02 -23.07 26.63
CA SER A 114 5.59 -24.37 26.09
C SER A 114 4.12 -24.45 25.68
N THR A 115 3.30 -23.41 25.90
CA THR A 115 1.90 -23.40 25.45
C THR A 115 1.77 -22.83 24.02
N PHE A 116 2.60 -23.34 23.11
CA PHE A 116 2.16 -23.58 21.74
C PHE A 116 1.47 -24.95 21.75
N CYS A 117 0.23 -24.96 22.25
CA CYS A 117 -0.74 -26.02 22.07
C CYS A 117 -2.10 -25.33 21.92
#